data_AF-J3JDD0-F1
#
_entry.id   AF-J3JDD0-F1
#
_cell.length_a   1.000
_cell.length_b   1.000
_cell.length_c   1.000
_cell.angle_alpha   90.00
_cell.angle_beta   90.00
_cell.angle_gamma   90.00
#
_symmetry.space_group_name_H-M   'P 1'
#
loop_
_entity.id
_entity.type
_entity.pdbx_description
1 polymer ?
#
loop_
_entity_poly.entity_id
_entity_poly.type
_entity_poly.pdbx_seq_one_letter_code
_entity_poly.pdbx_strand_id
1 'polypeptide(L)'
;MGVVRQPTSWFRATVDENYPALGPPVDLLDEFKQRHEDFKMQGLCDEGAHNAAWDDVEFEKRYQSYLTGVVDAREAVAELTSRLRDEELLVLVCFENTNQKRCHRTLLKAHLNAQL
;
A
#
# COMPACT_ATOMS: atom_id res chain seq x y z
N MET A 1 3.89 -11.58 -4.78
CA MET A 1 4.54 -10.63 -3.83
C MET A 1 3.53 -9.89 -2.97
N GLY A 2 3.57 -10.09 -1.65
CA GLY A 2 2.83 -9.28 -0.69
C GLY A 2 3.53 -7.96 -0.38
N VAL A 3 2.76 -6.88 -0.27
CA VAL A 3 3.26 -5.55 0.10
C VAL A 3 2.48 -4.99 1.29
N VAL A 4 2.23 -5.83 2.29
CA VAL A 4 1.48 -5.47 3.49
C VAL A 4 2.40 -5.38 4.70
N ARG A 5 2.17 -4.38 5.55
CA ARG A 5 2.98 -4.09 6.75
C ARG A 5 2.93 -5.24 7.76
N GLN A 6 1.74 -5.78 8.00
CA GLN A 6 1.50 -6.85 8.96
C GLN A 6 0.71 -7.98 8.26
N PRO A 7 1.40 -8.93 7.61
CA PRO A 7 0.72 -10.03 6.92
C PRO A 7 0.12 -11.01 7.94
N THR A 8 -1.16 -11.31 7.78
CA THR A 8 -1.85 -12.39 8.52
C THR A 8 -1.35 -13.77 8.06
N SER A 9 -1.55 -14.81 8.86
CA SER A 9 -1.11 -16.18 8.51
C SER A 9 -1.69 -16.67 7.19
N TRP A 10 -2.97 -16.39 6.92
CA TRP A 10 -3.60 -16.78 5.65
C TRP A 10 -3.01 -16.03 4.45
N PHE A 11 -2.62 -14.76 4.63
CA PHE A 11 -2.03 -13.96 3.56
C PHE A 11 -0.67 -14.50 3.15
N ARG A 12 0.14 -14.95 4.12
CA ARG A 12 1.44 -15.58 3.87
C ARG A 12 1.33 -16.84 3.01
N ALA A 13 0.20 -17.54 3.03
CA ALA A 13 -0.04 -18.70 2.19
C ALA A 13 -0.49 -18.33 0.75
N THR A 14 -0.80 -17.06 0.49
CA THR A 14 -1.32 -16.56 -0.80
C THR A 14 -0.23 -15.87 -1.64
N VAL A 15 0.95 -15.61 -1.06
CA VAL A 15 2.06 -14.91 -1.71
C VAL A 15 3.35 -15.69 -1.53
N ASP A 16 4.22 -15.65 -2.53
CA ASP A 16 5.54 -16.32 -2.48
C ASP A 16 6.44 -15.71 -1.40
N GLU A 17 6.36 -14.38 -1.26
CA GLU A 17 7.09 -13.58 -0.29
C GLU A 17 6.35 -12.27 0.01
N ASN A 18 6.67 -11.63 1.14
CA ASN A 18 6.08 -10.36 1.56
C ASN A 18 7.15 -9.36 1.96
N TYR A 19 6.99 -8.10 1.55
CA TYR A 19 7.86 -6.97 1.89
C TYR A 19 7.12 -6.00 2.83
N PRO A 20 7.26 -6.14 4.17
CA PRO A 20 6.59 -5.27 5.14
C PRO A 20 6.98 -3.80 4.98
N ALA A 21 8.21 -3.53 4.54
CA ALA A 21 8.72 -2.20 4.29
C ALA A 21 7.97 -1.46 3.17
N LEU A 22 7.30 -2.18 2.28
CA LEU A 22 6.46 -1.62 1.21
C LEU A 22 4.98 -1.53 1.60
N GLY A 23 4.63 -1.88 2.84
CA GLY A 23 3.33 -1.53 3.40
C GLY A 23 3.28 -0.06 3.82
N PRO A 24 2.10 0.58 3.86
CA PRO A 24 1.98 1.92 4.40
C PRO A 24 2.46 1.97 5.88
N PRO A 25 3.02 3.09 6.35
CA PRO A 25 3.52 3.21 7.71
C PRO A 25 2.38 3.13 8.73
N VAL A 26 2.71 2.66 9.93
CA VAL A 26 1.71 2.26 10.96
C VAL A 26 0.86 3.45 11.39
N ASP A 27 1.48 4.60 11.59
CA ASP A 27 0.81 5.86 11.93
C ASP A 27 -0.22 6.24 10.85
N LEU A 28 0.15 6.17 9.57
CA LEU A 28 -0.76 6.45 8.47
C LEU A 28 -1.91 5.43 8.39
N LEU A 29 -1.62 4.14 8.61
CA LEU A 29 -2.65 3.09 8.58
C LEU A 29 -3.66 3.26 9.71
N ASP A 30 -3.20 3.57 10.91
CA ASP A 30 -4.06 3.69 12.07
C ASP A 30 -4.93 4.95 11.99
N GLU A 31 -4.36 6.07 11.54
CA GLU A 31 -5.12 7.29 11.26
C GLU A 31 -6.15 7.09 10.15
N PHE A 32 -5.76 6.42 9.06
CA PHE A 32 -6.67 6.07 7.97
C PHE A 32 -7.86 5.22 8.45
N LYS A 33 -7.59 4.16 9.24
CA LYS A 33 -8.65 3.29 9.79
C LYS A 33 -9.60 4.08 10.70
N GLN A 34 -9.07 4.96 11.54
CA GLN A 34 -9.89 5.79 12.40
C GLN A 34 -10.84 6.67 11.57
N ARG A 35 -10.31 7.38 10.58
CA ARG A 35 -11.12 8.23 9.69
C ARG A 35 -12.13 7.44 8.87
N HIS A 36 -11.77 6.23 8.42
CA HIS A 36 -12.66 5.34 7.69
C HIS A 36 -13.88 4.96 8.54
N GLU A 37 -13.67 4.56 9.80
CA GLU A 37 -14.77 4.26 10.72
C GLU A 37 -15.59 5.51 11.08
N ASP A 38 -14.95 6.68 11.26
CA ASP A 38 -15.66 7.93 11.52
C ASP A 38 -16.62 8.31 10.38
N PHE A 39 -16.17 8.16 9.12
CA PHE A 39 -17.04 8.42 7.96
C PHE A 39 -18.16 7.38 7.82
N LYS A 40 -17.92 6.12 8.20
CA LYS A 40 -19.00 5.11 8.27
C LYS A 40 -20.05 5.48 9.32
N MET A 41 -19.63 5.96 10.49
CA MET A 41 -20.55 6.44 11.53
C MET A 41 -21.36 7.67 11.09
N GLN A 42 -20.84 8.46 10.14
CA GLN A 42 -21.55 9.57 9.51
C GLN A 42 -22.49 9.13 8.37
N GLY A 43 -22.58 7.84 8.08
CA GLY A 43 -23.54 7.27 7.13
C GLY A 43 -23.00 7.03 5.72
N LEU A 44 -21.69 7.17 5.47
CA LEU A 44 -21.11 6.80 4.18
C LEU A 44 -21.09 5.27 4.03
N CYS A 45 -21.26 4.79 2.79
CA CYS A 45 -20.99 3.39 2.46
C CYS A 45 -19.50 3.07 2.64
N ASP A 46 -19.15 1.78 2.75
CA ASP A 46 -17.77 1.36 3.06
C ASP A 46 -16.73 1.90 2.07
N GLU A 47 -17.02 1.84 0.76
CA GLU A 47 -16.14 2.34 -0.29
C GLU A 47 -16.05 3.87 -0.29
N GLY A 48 -17.18 4.54 -0.05
CA GLY A 48 -17.25 5.99 0.08
C GLY A 48 -16.44 6.49 1.27
N ALA A 49 -16.63 5.86 2.43
CA ALA A 49 -15.92 6.18 3.65
C ALA A 49 -14.41 5.89 3.54
N HIS A 50 -14.04 4.78 2.89
CA HIS A 50 -12.65 4.44 2.60
C HIS A 50 -11.99 5.54 1.75
N ASN A 51 -12.61 5.91 0.63
CA ASN A 51 -12.03 6.89 -0.28
C ASN A 51 -12.05 8.31 0.31
N ALA A 52 -13.04 8.66 1.12
CA ALA A 52 -13.06 9.91 1.88
C ALA A 52 -11.93 9.97 2.92
N ALA A 53 -11.72 8.89 3.69
CA ALA A 53 -10.61 8.78 4.63
C ALA A 53 -9.26 8.88 3.94
N TRP A 54 -9.12 8.27 2.76
CA TRP A 54 -7.89 8.33 1.95
C TRP A 54 -7.51 9.77 1.61
N ASP A 55 -8.49 10.56 1.20
CA ASP A 55 -8.29 11.97 0.84
C ASP A 55 -8.04 12.83 2.10
N ASP A 56 -8.81 12.60 3.18
CA ASP A 56 -8.72 13.35 4.44
C ASP A 56 -7.33 13.25 5.10
N VAL A 57 -6.71 12.06 5.08
CA VAL A 57 -5.38 11.85 5.68
C VAL A 57 -4.21 12.12 4.73
N GLU A 58 -4.47 12.67 3.54
CA GLU A 58 -3.49 12.84 2.45
C GLU A 58 -2.69 11.55 2.15
N PHE A 59 -3.38 10.40 2.11
CA PHE A 59 -2.73 9.08 2.14
C PHE A 59 -1.68 8.93 1.03
N GLU A 60 -2.03 9.32 -0.20
CA GLU A 60 -1.14 9.20 -1.35
C GLU A 60 0.18 9.94 -1.16
N LYS A 61 0.11 11.21 -0.78
CA LYS A 61 1.28 12.08 -0.57
C LYS A 61 2.16 11.56 0.54
N ARG A 62 1.56 11.15 1.67
CA ARG A 62 2.31 10.58 2.82
C ARG A 62 2.98 9.26 2.46
N TYR A 63 2.28 8.39 1.73
CA TYR A 63 2.83 7.11 1.31
C TYR A 63 3.97 7.27 0.28
N GLN A 64 3.83 8.17 -0.70
CA GLN A 64 4.91 8.49 -1.65
C GLN A 64 6.13 9.09 -0.94
N SER A 65 5.90 9.98 0.03
CA SER A 65 6.98 10.54 0.86
C SER A 65 7.67 9.44 1.68
N TYR A 66 6.92 8.49 2.22
CA TYR A 66 7.48 7.34 2.93
C TYR A 66 8.38 6.47 2.03
N LEU A 67 7.93 6.14 0.81
CA LEU A 67 8.70 5.33 -0.14
C LEU A 67 10.06 5.94 -0.50
N THR A 68 10.17 7.27 -0.46
CA THR A 68 11.38 8.01 -0.83
C THR A 68 12.18 8.51 0.36
N GLY A 69 11.57 8.59 1.55
CA GLY A 69 12.18 9.15 2.76
C GLY A 69 12.73 8.10 3.74
N VAL A 70 12.21 6.88 3.73
CA VAL A 70 12.61 5.83 4.68
C VAL A 70 13.58 4.85 4.05
N VAL A 71 14.70 4.57 4.73
CA VAL A 71 15.80 3.71 4.23
C VAL A 71 15.28 2.33 3.82
N ASP A 72 14.62 1.62 4.73
CA ASP A 72 14.10 0.26 4.47
C ASP A 72 13.13 0.23 3.27
N ALA A 73 12.32 1.27 3.11
CA ALA A 73 11.38 1.37 2.00
C ALA A 73 12.13 1.58 0.67
N ARG A 74 13.13 2.45 0.66
CA ARG A 74 13.97 2.72 -0.52
C ARG A 74 14.79 1.51 -0.92
N GLU A 75 15.36 0.78 0.04
CA GLU A 75 16.12 -0.44 -0.22
C GLU A 75 15.22 -1.51 -0.84
N ALA A 76 14.03 -1.73 -0.26
CA ALA A 76 13.04 -2.64 -0.85
C ALA A 76 12.58 -2.22 -2.25
N VAL A 77 12.38 -0.91 -2.50
CA VAL A 77 12.08 -0.39 -3.84
C VAL A 77 13.23 -0.68 -4.80
N ALA A 78 14.48 -0.39 -4.42
CA ALA A 78 15.66 -0.60 -5.26
C ALA A 78 15.84 -2.09 -5.61
N GLU A 79 15.61 -2.99 -4.64
CA GLU A 79 15.65 -4.43 -4.85
C GLU A 79 14.59 -4.88 -5.89
N LEU A 80 13.33 -4.48 -5.71
CA LEU A 80 12.28 -4.85 -6.66
C LEU A 80 12.50 -4.23 -8.05
N THR A 81 13.00 -3.00 -8.12
CA THR A 81 13.38 -2.36 -9.39
C THR A 81 14.51 -3.12 -10.08
N SER A 82 15.52 -3.62 -9.35
CA SER A 82 16.58 -4.47 -9.93
C SER A 82 15.99 -5.74 -10.55
N ARG A 83 15.11 -6.44 -9.82
CA ARG A 83 14.45 -7.67 -10.29
C ARG A 83 13.62 -7.42 -11.57
N LEU A 84 12.88 -6.32 -11.62
CA LEU A 84 12.11 -5.91 -12.80
C LEU A 84 13.02 -5.60 -14.00
N ARG A 85 14.19 -4.99 -13.78
CA ARG A 85 15.20 -4.73 -14.83
C ARG A 85 15.82 -6.02 -15.36
N ASP A 86 15.90 -7.05 -14.51
CA ASP A 86 16.31 -8.41 -14.89
C ASP A 86 15.15 -9.22 -15.53
N GLU A 87 14.11 -8.54 -16.01
CA GLU A 87 12.92 -9.08 -16.70
C GLU A 87 12.05 -10.01 -15.83
N GLU A 88 12.19 -9.96 -14.51
CA GLU A 88 11.33 -10.73 -13.60
C GLU A 88 9.90 -10.17 -13.57
N LEU A 89 8.90 -11.05 -13.71
CA LEU A 89 7.50 -10.68 -13.65
C LEU A 89 6.98 -10.67 -12.20
N LEU A 90 6.82 -9.47 -11.63
CA LEU A 90 6.33 -9.30 -10.27
C LEU A 90 4.83 -8.97 -10.21
N VAL A 91 4.08 -9.72 -9.39
CA VAL A 91 2.68 -9.45 -9.07
C VAL A 91 2.54 -8.95 -7.63
N LEU A 92 2.04 -7.72 -7.47
CA LEU A 92 1.84 -7.08 -6.16
C LEU A 92 0.46 -7.42 -5.57
N VAL A 93 0.43 -7.77 -4.29
CA VAL A 93 -0.78 -8.18 -3.56
C VAL A 93 -0.95 -7.32 -2.29
N CYS A 94 -2.12 -6.68 -2.15
CA CYS A 94 -2.60 -5.99 -0.95
C CYS A 94 -3.95 -6.60 -0.51
N PHE A 95 -4.45 -6.24 0.67
CA PHE A 95 -5.77 -6.69 1.15
C PHE A 95 -6.94 -6.08 0.37
N GLU A 96 -6.73 -4.89 -0.21
CA GLU A 96 -7.83 -4.09 -0.72
C GLU A 96 -8.26 -4.47 -2.13
N ASN A 97 -9.58 -4.39 -2.37
CA ASN A 97 -10.15 -4.53 -3.70
C ASN A 97 -10.11 -3.19 -4.45
N THR A 98 -9.26 -3.13 -5.47
CA THR A 98 -9.01 -1.90 -6.24
C THR A 98 -10.13 -1.51 -7.22
N ASN A 99 -11.18 -2.32 -7.39
CA ASN A 99 -12.28 -1.97 -8.30
C ASN A 99 -13.13 -0.80 -7.80
N GLN A 100 -13.20 -0.60 -6.49
CA GLN A 100 -14.05 0.43 -5.87
C GLN A 100 -13.28 1.32 -4.89
N LYS A 101 -12.11 0.88 -4.43
CA LYS A 101 -11.30 1.58 -3.43
C LYS A 101 -9.90 1.87 -3.96
N ARG A 102 -9.33 2.99 -3.53
CA ARG A 102 -7.92 3.30 -3.75
C ARG A 102 -7.05 2.31 -2.95
N CYS A 103 -5.96 1.77 -3.51
CA CYS A 103 -4.99 0.94 -2.75
C CYS A 103 -3.57 1.50 -2.94
N HIS A 104 -2.77 1.45 -1.88
CA HIS A 104 -1.34 1.79 -1.92
C HIS A 104 -0.55 0.96 -2.93
N ARG A 105 -0.99 -0.28 -3.22
CA ARG A 105 -0.44 -1.13 -4.29
C ARG A 105 -0.39 -0.41 -5.64
N THR A 106 -1.42 0.36 -5.97
CA THR A 106 -1.47 1.07 -7.26
C THR A 106 -0.41 2.17 -7.30
N LEU A 107 -0.24 2.90 -6.20
CA LEU A 107 0.81 3.90 -6.06
C LEU A 107 2.21 3.28 -6.11
N LEU A 108 2.41 2.16 -5.42
CA LEU A 108 3.68 1.43 -5.42
C LEU A 108 4.04 0.93 -6.83
N LYS A 109 3.07 0.37 -7.55
CA LYS A 109 3.26 -0.04 -8.94
C LYS A 109 3.68 1.13 -9.82
N ALA A 110 2.99 2.27 -9.72
CA ALA A 110 3.35 3.47 -10.46
C ALA A 110 4.75 3.97 -10.10
N HIS A 111 5.10 3.94 -8.81
CA HIS A 111 6.43 4.33 -8.33
C HIS A 111 7.52 3.42 -8.89
N LEU A 112 7.36 2.09 -8.84
CA LEU A 112 8.32 1.14 -9.40
C LEU A 112 8.50 1.32 -10.90
N ASN A 113 7.41 1.50 -11.65
CA ASN A 113 7.45 1.73 -13.09
C ASN A 113 8.19 3.03 -13.47
N ALA A 114 8.09 4.07 -12.63
CA ALA A 114 8.81 5.33 -12.86
C ALA A 114 10.33 5.20 -12.65
N GLN A 115 10.80 4.09 -12.05
CA GLN A 115 12.22 3.81 -11.82
C GLN A 115 12.83 2.90 -12.90
N LEU A 116 12.07 2.46 -13.92
CA LEU A 116 12.55 1.60 -15.00
C LEU A 116 13.06 2.46 -16.17
#